data_AF-A0A920FST1-F1
#
_entry.id   AF-A0A920FST1-F1
#
_cell.length_a   1.000
_cell.length_b   1.000
_cell.length_c   1.000
_cell.angle_alpha   90.00
_cell.angle_beta   90.00
_cell.angle_gamma   90.00
#
_symmetry.space_group_name_H-M   'P 1'
#
loop_
_entity.id
_entity.type
_entity.pdbx_description
1 polymer ?
#
loop_
_entity_poly.entity_id
_entity_poly.type
_entity_poly.pdbx_seq_one_letter_code
_entity_poly.pdbx_strand_id
1 'polypeptide(L)'
;MILAYTAKYSSNFYGPFRDAVGSSKNLGSNNKDTYQMDYANTRDALNEVQLDISEGADIVMVKPAMPYLDIISKINDKFNIPVFAYQVSGEYSMIKSVSSKKWLDEKSSDRITILY
;
A
#
# COMPACT_ATOMS: atom_id res chain seq x y z
N MET A 1 -18.33 8.24 7.09
CA MET A 1 -17.10 8.14 6.28
C MET A 1 -16.21 7.05 6.85
N ILE A 2 -16.15 5.92 6.15
CA ILE A 2 -15.34 4.74 6.43
C ILE A 2 -14.32 4.61 5.29
N LEU A 3 -13.04 4.68 5.63
CA LEU A 3 -11.94 4.33 4.73
C LEU A 3 -11.44 2.94 5.09
N ALA A 4 -11.75 1.97 4.24
CA ALA A 4 -11.38 0.58 4.46
C ALA A 4 -9.96 0.29 3.95
N TYR A 5 -9.17 -0.43 4.75
CA TYR A 5 -7.85 -0.93 4.36
C TYR A 5 -8.00 -2.26 3.60
N THR A 6 -8.65 -2.17 2.45
CA THR A 6 -9.18 -3.29 1.68
C THR A 6 -8.10 -4.22 1.14
N ALA A 7 -7.29 -3.75 0.19
CA ALA A 7 -6.24 -4.56 -0.43
C ALA A 7 -4.91 -4.33 0.30
N LYS A 8 -4.81 -4.89 1.51
CA LYS A 8 -3.62 -4.79 2.35
C LYS A 8 -2.76 -6.03 2.25
N TYR A 9 -1.69 -5.91 1.48
CA TYR A 9 -0.78 -7.02 1.19
C TYR A 9 0.21 -7.30 2.31
N SER A 10 0.57 -8.57 2.48
CA SER A 10 1.71 -8.98 3.30
C SER A 10 2.98 -8.58 2.58
N SER A 11 3.64 -7.54 3.09
CA SER A 11 4.72 -6.86 2.40
C SER A 11 5.91 -6.57 3.31
N ASN A 12 7.10 -6.74 2.73
CA ASN A 12 8.37 -6.37 3.34
C ASN A 12 8.64 -4.85 3.31
N PHE A 13 7.81 -4.07 2.62
CA PHE A 13 7.95 -2.61 2.51
C PHE A 13 7.55 -1.88 3.81
N TYR A 14 7.04 -2.58 4.81
CA TYR A 14 6.60 -1.98 6.08
C TYR A 14 7.71 -1.84 7.12
N GLY A 15 8.93 -2.33 6.86
CA GLY A 15 10.04 -2.32 7.82
C GLY A 15 10.29 -0.95 8.47
N PRO A 16 10.56 0.12 7.69
CA PRO A 16 10.88 1.42 8.27
C PRO A 16 9.73 2.02 9.11
N PHE A 17 8.47 1.72 8.78
CA PHE A 17 7.32 2.10 9.60
C PHE A 17 7.32 1.36 10.94
N ARG A 18 7.61 0.05 10.93
CA ARG A 18 7.64 -0.76 12.16
C ARG A 18 8.69 -0.23 13.13
N ASP A 19 9.84 0.20 12.62
CA ASP A 19 10.90 0.82 13.41
C ASP A 19 10.45 2.18 13.96
N ALA A 20 9.86 3.04 13.10
CA ALA A 20 9.41 4.37 13.49
C ALA A 20 8.36 4.35 14.62
N VAL A 21 7.47 3.34 14.64
CA VAL A 21 6.45 3.18 15.70
C VAL A 21 6.87 2.22 16.82
N GLY A 22 8.12 1.76 16.83
CA GLY A 22 8.66 0.87 17.87
C GLY A 22 8.06 -0.53 17.91
N SER A 23 7.37 -0.97 16.85
CA SER A 23 6.66 -2.26 16.80
C SER A 23 7.49 -3.43 16.29
N SER A 24 8.70 -3.18 15.77
CA SER A 24 9.57 -4.21 15.20
C SER A 24 9.89 -5.33 16.19
N LYS A 25 10.18 -4.98 17.46
CA LYS A 25 10.45 -5.98 18.52
C LYS A 25 9.21 -6.80 18.89
N ASN A 26 8.03 -6.19 18.87
CA ASN A 26 6.77 -6.86 19.21
C ASN A 26 6.38 -7.89 18.14
N LEU A 27 6.70 -7.60 16.87
CA LEU A 27 6.45 -8.51 15.76
C LEU A 27 7.52 -9.63 15.71
N GLY A 28 8.78 -9.32 16.01
CA GLY A 28 9.87 -10.30 15.96
C GLY A 28 10.01 -10.94 14.59
N SER A 29 10.14 -12.27 14.55
CA SER A 29 10.17 -13.08 13.32
C SER A 29 8.79 -13.46 12.80
N ASN A 30 7.70 -12.99 13.42
CA ASN A 30 6.35 -13.34 12.99
C ASN A 30 5.96 -12.55 11.74
N ASN A 31 5.11 -13.18 10.93
CA ASN A 31 4.50 -12.56 9.74
C ASN A 31 3.03 -12.25 10.01
N LYS A 32 2.39 -11.63 9.01
CA LYS A 32 0.97 -11.26 9.06
C LYS A 32 0.17 -11.96 7.96
N ASP A 33 0.73 -13.06 7.45
CA ASP A 33 0.28 -13.74 6.23
C ASP A 33 -1.08 -14.42 6.41
N THR A 34 -1.52 -14.64 7.65
CA THR A 34 -2.81 -15.24 7.96
C THR A 34 -4.00 -14.29 7.79
N TYR A 35 -3.76 -12.98 7.66
CA TYR A 35 -4.82 -11.97 7.50
C TYR A 35 -4.46 -10.83 6.55
N GLN A 36 -3.18 -10.66 6.19
CA GLN A 36 -2.78 -9.79 5.10
C GLN A 36 -2.76 -10.60 3.81
N MET A 37 -3.16 -9.96 2.72
CA MET A 37 -3.28 -10.60 1.42
C MET A 37 -1.93 -11.10 0.92
N ASP A 38 -1.89 -12.28 0.31
CA ASP A 38 -0.71 -12.77 -0.40
C ASP A 38 -0.30 -11.78 -1.50
N TYR A 39 0.98 -11.40 -1.53
CA TYR A 39 1.53 -10.44 -2.48
C TYR A 39 1.40 -10.88 -3.95
N ALA A 40 1.26 -12.18 -4.21
CA ALA A 40 1.05 -12.71 -5.57
C ALA A 40 -0.41 -12.62 -6.03
N ASN A 41 -1.35 -12.31 -5.13
CA ASN A 41 -2.78 -12.44 -5.40
C ASN A 41 -3.42 -11.14 -5.88
N THR A 42 -3.93 -11.17 -7.10
CA THR A 42 -4.63 -10.04 -7.71
C THR A 42 -6.15 -10.22 -7.73
N ARG A 43 -6.64 -11.47 -7.71
CA ARG A 43 -8.07 -11.77 -7.79
C ARG A 43 -8.78 -11.40 -6.48
N ASP A 44 -8.16 -11.76 -5.36
CA ASP A 44 -8.81 -11.60 -4.07
C ASP A 44 -8.93 -10.13 -3.67
N ALA A 45 -8.03 -9.25 -4.16
CA ALA A 45 -8.17 -7.80 -4.01
C ALA A 45 -9.49 -7.24 -4.53
N LEU A 46 -9.97 -7.71 -5.69
CA LEU A 46 -11.26 -7.25 -6.23
C LEU A 46 -12.45 -7.82 -5.46
N ASN A 47 -12.30 -9.00 -4.86
CA ASN A 47 -13.34 -9.59 -4.01
C ASN A 47 -13.43 -8.83 -2.68
N GLU A 48 -12.30 -8.53 -2.04
CA GLU A 48 -12.26 -7.72 -0.80
C GLU A 48 -12.88 -6.34 -1.01
N VAL A 49 -12.60 -5.68 -2.15
CA VAL A 49 -13.25 -4.40 -2.49
C VAL A 49 -14.76 -4.54 -2.59
N GLN A 50 -15.24 -5.58 -3.26
CA GLN A 50 -16.67 -5.81 -3.37
C GLN A 50 -17.33 -6.03 -2.00
N LEU A 51 -16.65 -6.75 -1.10
CA LEU A 51 -17.11 -7.00 0.27
C LEU A 51 -17.14 -5.70 1.08
N ASP A 52 -16.05 -4.95 1.14
CA ASP A 52 -15.97 -3.69 1.87
C ASP A 52 -17.02 -2.67 1.39
N ILE A 53 -17.26 -2.58 0.07
CA ILE A 53 -18.34 -1.75 -0.48
C ILE A 53 -19.71 -2.21 0.05
N SER A 54 -19.96 -3.52 0.07
CA SER A 54 -21.23 -4.07 0.57
C SER A 54 -21.42 -3.88 2.08
N GLU A 55 -20.32 -3.78 2.83
CA GLU A 55 -20.30 -3.48 4.27
C GLU A 55 -20.39 -1.97 4.57
N GLY A 56 -20.38 -1.12 3.53
CA GLY A 56 -20.60 0.33 3.66
C GLY A 56 -19.33 1.17 3.68
N ALA A 57 -18.23 0.69 3.10
CA ALA A 57 -17.04 1.53 2.88
C ALA A 57 -17.37 2.72 1.96
N ASP A 58 -17.02 3.92 2.39
CA ASP A 58 -17.13 5.14 1.57
C ASP A 58 -15.91 5.31 0.65
N ILE A 59 -14.77 4.74 1.06
CA ILE A 59 -13.47 4.81 0.39
C ILE A 59 -12.75 3.48 0.62
N VAL A 60 -12.08 2.96 -0.41
CA VAL A 60 -11.23 1.76 -0.31
C VAL A 60 -9.75 2.13 -0.47
N MET A 61 -8.86 1.36 0.15
CA MET A 61 -7.41 1.61 0.09
C MET A 61 -6.61 0.39 -0.35
N VAL A 62 -5.64 0.63 -1.23
CA VAL A 62 -4.58 -0.33 -1.59
C VAL A 62 -3.30 0.01 -0.84
N LYS A 63 -2.66 -1.02 -0.28
CA LYS A 63 -1.42 -0.87 0.49
C LYS A 63 -0.53 -2.12 0.34
N PRO A 64 0.74 -1.99 -0.09
CA PRO A 64 1.46 -0.78 -0.54
C PRO A 64 0.95 -0.18 -1.87
N ALA A 65 1.40 1.02 -2.24
CA ALA A 65 0.92 1.71 -3.44
C ALA A 65 1.74 1.39 -4.69
N MET A 66 2.99 1.87 -4.79
CA MET A 66 3.82 1.79 -6.00
C MET A 66 3.95 0.36 -6.59
N PRO A 67 4.16 -0.71 -5.80
CA PRO A 67 4.22 -2.07 -6.37
C PRO A 67 2.86 -2.66 -6.77
N TYR A 68 1.74 -1.99 -6.46
CA TYR A 68 0.37 -2.45 -6.73
C TYR A 68 -0.47 -1.41 -7.51
N LEU A 69 0.19 -0.59 -8.34
CA LEU A 69 -0.50 0.34 -9.24
C LEU A 69 -1.45 -0.37 -10.21
N ASP A 70 -1.15 -1.63 -10.57
CA ASP A 70 -2.03 -2.45 -11.39
C ASP A 70 -3.35 -2.79 -10.65
N ILE A 71 -3.30 -3.01 -9.34
CA ILE A 71 -4.48 -3.24 -8.50
C ILE A 71 -5.28 -1.97 -8.34
N ILE A 72 -4.63 -0.83 -8.09
CA ILE A 72 -5.28 0.48 -7.99
C ILE A 72 -6.06 0.77 -9.29
N SER A 73 -5.41 0.59 -10.45
CA SER A 73 -6.05 0.77 -11.76
C SER A 73 -7.27 -0.15 -11.93
N LYS A 74 -7.12 -1.47 -11.67
CA LYS A 74 -8.22 -2.44 -11.80
C LYS A 74 -9.41 -2.10 -10.91
N ILE A 75 -9.16 -1.60 -9.69
CA ILE A 75 -10.22 -1.20 -8.77
C ILE A 75 -10.94 0.03 -9.32
N ASN A 76 -10.19 1.04 -9.74
CA ASN A 76 -10.74 2.28 -10.29
C ASN A 76 -11.56 2.05 -11.57
N ASP A 77 -11.15 1.08 -12.40
CA ASP A 77 -11.87 0.73 -13.63
C ASP A 77 -13.17 -0.05 -13.35
N LYS A 78 -13.18 -0.87 -12.29
CA LYS A 78 -14.28 -1.82 -12.00
C LYS A 78 -15.33 -1.26 -11.05
N PHE A 79 -14.94 -0.42 -10.10
CA PHE A 79 -15.80 0.04 -9.02
C PHE A 79 -15.92 1.56 -9.03
N ASN A 80 -17.15 2.05 -8.95
CA ASN A 80 -17.43 3.48 -8.82
C ASN A 80 -17.33 3.94 -7.36
N ILE A 81 -16.14 3.84 -6.78
CA ILE A 81 -15.82 4.24 -5.39
C ILE A 81 -14.48 4.98 -5.36
N PRO A 82 -14.30 6.00 -4.49
CA PRO A 82 -12.98 6.61 -4.31
C PRO A 82 -11.94 5.59 -3.86
N VAL A 83 -10.77 5.61 -4.53
CA VAL A 83 -9.63 4.74 -4.23
C VAL A 83 -8.51 5.56 -3.63
N PHE A 84 -8.02 5.14 -2.47
CA PHE A 84 -6.82 5.68 -1.84
C PHE A 84 -5.66 4.71 -2.03
N ALA A 85 -4.45 5.25 -2.16
CA ALA A 85 -3.22 4.49 -2.25
C ALA A 85 -2.27 4.93 -1.12
N TYR A 86 -1.68 3.96 -0.41
CA TYR A 86 -0.72 4.26 0.64
C TYR A 86 0.72 4.03 0.13
N GLN A 87 1.43 5.10 -0.22
CA GLN A 87 2.87 5.07 -0.46
C GLN A 87 3.60 4.81 0.86
N VAL A 88 4.01 3.57 1.11
CA VAL A 88 4.44 3.15 2.45
C VAL A 88 5.87 3.56 2.77
N SER A 89 6.25 3.36 4.03
CA SER A 89 7.55 3.73 4.55
C SER A 89 8.73 3.16 3.76
N GLY A 90 8.63 1.93 3.25
CA GLY A 90 9.68 1.33 2.40
C GLY A 90 9.82 2.06 1.07
N GLU A 91 8.71 2.44 0.44
CA GLU A 91 8.71 3.23 -0.79
C GLU A 91 9.38 4.59 -0.56
N TYR A 92 8.97 5.30 0.49
CA TYR A 92 9.58 6.55 0.92
C TYR A 92 11.08 6.40 1.22
N SER A 93 11.47 5.42 2.03
CA SER A 93 12.86 5.19 2.43
C SER A 93 13.73 4.83 1.23
N MET A 94 13.23 4.11 0.23
CA MET A 94 13.97 3.84 -1.01
C MET A 94 14.28 5.14 -1.75
N ILE A 95 13.30 6.02 -1.95
CA ILE A 95 13.48 7.30 -2.64
C ILE A 95 14.48 8.17 -1.88
N LYS A 96 14.32 8.34 -0.56
CA LYS A 96 15.26 9.13 0.25
C LYS A 96 16.67 8.57 0.24
N SER A 97 16.82 7.25 0.33
CA SER A 97 18.14 6.60 0.33
C SER A 97 18.87 6.81 -1.00
N VAL A 98 18.18 6.63 -2.13
CA VAL A 98 18.78 6.81 -3.46
C VAL A 98 19.04 8.29 -3.75
N SER A 99 18.15 9.17 -3.33
CA SER A 99 18.32 10.63 -3.47
C SER A 99 19.49 11.17 -2.65
N SER A 100 19.75 10.62 -1.46
CA SER A 100 20.91 10.99 -0.63
C SER A 100 22.26 10.72 -1.33
N LYS A 101 22.29 9.75 -2.25
CA LYS A 101 23.44 9.42 -3.10
C LYS A 101 23.51 10.26 -4.38
N LYS A 102 22.56 11.19 -4.57
CA LYS A 102 22.40 12.02 -5.76
C LYS A 102 22.19 11.23 -7.06
N TRP A 103 21.64 10.03 -6.96
CA TRP A 103 21.29 9.22 -8.15
C TRP A 103 19.92 9.61 -8.71
N LEU A 104 19.07 10.22 -7.88
CA LEU A 104 17.77 10.78 -8.24
C LEU A 104 17.64 12.17 -7.62
N ASP A 105 16.92 13.06 -8.31
CA ASP A 105 16.44 14.30 -7.70
C ASP A 105 15.21 14.00 -6.84
N GLU A 106 15.33 14.22 -5.54
CA GLU A 106 14.30 13.86 -4.56
C GLU A 106 12.95 14.50 -4.87
N LYS A 107 12.94 15.81 -5.18
CA LYS A 107 11.70 16.57 -5.41
C LYS A 107 10.98 16.09 -6.66
N SER A 108 11.72 15.84 -7.73
CA SER A 108 11.16 15.33 -8.98
C SER A 108 10.68 13.90 -8.82
N SER A 109 11.43 13.05 -8.11
CA SER A 109 11.01 11.68 -7.80
C SER A 109 9.74 11.64 -6.95
N ASP A 110 9.67 12.41 -5.86
CA ASP A 110 8.49 12.48 -5.00
C ASP A 110 7.25 12.89 -5.82
N ARG A 111 7.38 13.90 -6.71
CA ARG A 111 6.31 14.33 -7.62
C ARG A 111 5.88 13.23 -8.59
N ILE A 112 6.82 12.56 -9.24
CA ILE A 112 6.50 11.49 -10.21
C ILE A 112 5.71 10.37 -9.54
N THR A 113 6.03 10.04 -8.28
CA THR A 113 5.38 8.92 -7.58
C THR A 113 3.95 9.18 -7.12
N ILE A 114 3.47 10.43 -7.20
CA ILE A 114 2.09 10.81 -6.80
C ILE A 114 1.22 11.28 -7.98
N LEU A 115 1.73 11.20 -9.23
CA LEU A 115 1.04 11.69 -10.43
C LEU A 115 0.11 10.66 -11.10
N TYR A 116 -0.06 9.48 -10.49
CA TYR A 116 -0.93 8.40 -10.94
C TYR A 116 -2.02 8.16 -9.90
#